data_AF-A0A955JMQ3-F1
#
_entry.id   AF-A0A955JMQ3-F1
#
_cell.length_a   1.000
_cell.length_b   1.000
_cell.length_c   1.000
_cell.angle_alpha   90.00
_cell.angle_beta   90.00
_cell.angle_gamma   90.00
#
_symmetry.space_group_name_H-M   'P 1'
#
loop_
_entity.id
_entity.type
_entity.pdbx_description
1 polymer ?
#
loop_
_entity_poly.entity_id
_entity_poly.type
_entity_poly.pdbx_seq_one_letter_code
_entity_poly.pdbx_strand_id
1 'polypeptide(L)'
;MTANNMANNNVSPTLSEKIAQICVGLKPFQALEYDPVTNTISIITECLVPSKAVDQISRIVTSRRDDEKVTVRRYADKFKITFVRCIKLQNS
;
A
#
# COMPACT_ATOMS: atom_id res chain seq x y z
N MET A 1 -5.64 13.14 50.68
CA MET A 1 -5.29 13.64 49.34
C MET A 1 -4.16 12.77 48.80
N THR A 2 -4.50 11.70 48.09
CA THR A 2 -3.52 10.81 47.46
C THR A 2 -3.53 11.11 45.97
N ALA A 3 -2.42 11.68 45.49
CA ALA A 3 -2.20 11.95 44.08
C ALA A 3 -2.07 10.61 43.33
N ASN A 4 -3.03 10.32 42.47
CA ASN A 4 -2.91 9.21 41.52
C ASN A 4 -1.87 9.61 40.47
N ASN A 5 -0.67 9.02 40.56
CA ASN A 5 0.30 8.98 39.48
C ASN A 5 -0.31 8.17 38.32
N MET A 6 -1.00 8.86 37.41
CA MET A 6 -1.28 8.33 36.07
C MET A 6 0.05 8.28 35.31
N ALA A 7 0.70 7.11 35.36
CA ALA A 7 1.79 6.79 34.47
C ALA A 7 1.26 6.81 33.03
N ASN A 8 1.63 7.86 32.29
CA ASN A 8 1.43 7.94 30.85
C ASN A 8 2.35 6.92 30.18
N ASN A 9 1.91 5.66 30.15
CA ASN A 9 2.58 4.62 29.39
C ASN A 9 2.41 4.94 27.91
N ASN A 10 3.43 5.52 27.28
CA ASN A 10 3.60 5.56 25.83
C ASN A 10 3.74 4.13 25.32
N VAL A 11 2.62 3.41 25.22
CA VAL A 11 2.59 2.07 24.65
C VAL A 11 2.75 2.25 23.14
N SER A 12 3.87 1.76 22.60
CA SER A 12 4.08 1.71 21.16
C SER A 12 2.96 0.89 20.52
N PRO A 13 2.36 1.35 19.41
CA PRO A 13 1.25 0.64 18.78
C PRO A 13 1.67 -0.77 18.40
N THR A 14 0.79 -1.72 18.68
CA THR A 14 0.92 -3.12 18.26
C THR A 14 0.97 -3.22 16.74
N LEU A 15 1.50 -4.32 16.21
CA LEU A 15 1.51 -4.58 14.77
C LEU A 15 0.11 -4.47 14.15
N SER A 16 -0.89 -5.05 14.80
CA SER A 16 -2.28 -5.02 14.35
C SER A 16 -2.81 -3.58 14.25
N GLU A 17 -2.48 -2.73 15.23
CA GLU A 17 -2.85 -1.31 15.21
C GLU A 17 -2.12 -0.55 14.09
N LYS A 18 -0.83 -0.83 13.87
CA LYS A 18 -0.07 -0.24 12.74
C LYS A 18 -0.70 -0.63 11.39
N ILE A 19 -1.03 -1.91 11.18
CA ILE A 19 -1.68 -2.38 9.94
C ILE A 19 -3.06 -1.74 9.78
N ALA A 20 -3.88 -1.70 10.85
CA ALA A 20 -5.21 -1.10 10.81
C ALA A 20 -5.16 0.40 10.45
N GLN A 21 -4.20 1.14 11.00
CA GLN A 21 -3.99 2.55 10.65
C GLN A 21 -3.66 2.74 9.16
N ILE A 22 -2.85 1.85 8.58
CA ILE A 22 -2.55 1.88 7.14
C ILE A 22 -3.81 1.56 6.32
N CYS A 23 -4.63 0.60 6.75
CA CYS A 23 -5.88 0.24 6.08
C CYS A 23 -6.85 1.43 5.99
N VAL A 24 -6.96 2.25 7.05
CA VAL A 24 -7.80 3.47 7.07
C VAL A 24 -7.31 4.50 6.03
N GLY A 25 -6.02 4.50 5.72
CA GLY A 25 -5.41 5.40 4.74
C GLY A 25 -5.47 4.92 3.29
N LEU A 26 -6.06 3.75 2.99
CA LEU A 26 -6.14 3.24 1.63
C LEU A 26 -7.07 4.11 0.77
N LYS A 27 -6.59 4.43 -0.43
CA LYS A 27 -7.38 5.12 -1.45
C LYS A 27 -8.22 4.10 -2.25
N PRO A 28 -9.24 4.56 -3.01
CA PRO A 28 -9.94 3.67 -3.94
C PRO A 28 -8.99 2.91 -4.85
N PHE A 29 -9.33 1.66 -5.15
CA PHE A 29 -8.53 0.73 -5.96
C PHE A 29 -7.15 0.39 -5.37
N GLN A 30 -6.95 0.66 -4.08
CA GLN A 30 -5.80 0.16 -3.34
C GLN A 30 -6.18 -1.05 -2.48
N ALA A 31 -5.29 -2.03 -2.44
CA ALA A 31 -5.31 -3.15 -1.53
C ALA A 31 -4.05 -3.14 -0.66
N LEU A 32 -4.15 -3.77 0.51
CA LEU A 32 -3.03 -4.02 1.40
C LEU A 32 -2.82 -5.53 1.48
N GLU A 33 -1.58 -5.96 1.26
CA GLU A 33 -1.12 -7.31 1.58
C GLU A 33 -0.05 -7.21 2.66
N TYR A 34 -0.16 -8.05 3.69
CA TYR A 34 0.86 -8.18 4.73
C TYR A 34 1.48 -9.57 4.63
N ASP A 35 2.81 -9.61 4.48
CA ASP A 35 3.60 -10.83 4.54
C ASP A 35 4.29 -10.91 5.91
N PRO A 36 3.86 -11.83 6.80
CA PRO A 36 4.46 -11.99 8.12
C PRO A 36 5.86 -12.62 8.09
N VAL A 37 6.22 -13.33 7.02
CA VAL A 37 7.54 -13.99 6.91
C VAL A 37 8.62 -12.94 6.65
N THR A 38 8.35 -11.98 5.77
CA THR A 38 9.29 -10.91 5.42
C THR A 38 9.06 -9.62 6.19
N ASN A 39 8.02 -9.58 7.04
CA ASN A 39 7.55 -8.39 7.76
C ASN A 39 7.33 -7.19 6.83
N THR A 40 6.71 -7.45 5.67
CA THR A 40 6.52 -6.46 4.61
C THR A 40 5.04 -6.19 4.39
N ILE A 41 4.70 -4.92 4.26
CA ILE A 41 3.39 -4.48 3.79
C ILE A 41 3.52 -4.05 2.32
N SER A 42 2.70 -4.62 1.46
CA SER A 42 2.57 -4.19 0.07
C SER A 42 1.28 -3.39 -0.09
N ILE A 43 1.40 -2.17 -0.61
CA ILE A 43 0.25 -1.38 -1.07
C ILE A 43 0.15 -1.57 -2.57
N ILE A 44 -0.96 -2.15 -3.00
CA ILE A 44 -1.20 -2.55 -4.39
C ILE A 44 -2.26 -1.61 -4.95
N THR A 45 -1.92 -0.82 -5.96
CA THR A 45 -2.89 0.03 -6.67
C THR A 45 -3.18 -0.58 -8.04
N GLU A 46 -4.45 -0.76 -8.37
CA GLU A 46 -4.87 -1.33 -9.66
C GLU A 46 -5.66 -0.32 -10.49
N CYS A 47 -5.40 -0.29 -11.80
CA CYS A 47 -6.23 0.45 -12.74
C CYS A 47 -6.51 -0.36 -14.01
N LEU A 48 -7.71 -0.18 -14.56
CA LEU A 48 -8.11 -0.73 -15.84
C LEU A 48 -8.11 0.37 -16.89
N VAL A 49 -7.36 0.17 -17.97
CA VAL A 49 -7.20 1.13 -19.06
C VAL A 49 -7.70 0.49 -20.36
N PRO A 50 -8.56 1.15 -21.15
CA PRO A 50 -8.99 0.62 -22.44
C PRO A 50 -7.80 0.33 -23.37
N SER A 51 -7.87 -0.74 -24.15
CA SER A 51 -6.75 -1.17 -25.00
C SER A 51 -6.39 -0.18 -26.11
N LYS A 52 -7.34 0.69 -26.48
CA LYS A 52 -7.16 1.75 -27.48
C LYS A 52 -6.43 2.99 -26.92
N ALA A 53 -6.27 3.11 -25.60
CA ALA A 53 -5.69 4.28 -24.94
C ALA A 53 -4.18 4.11 -24.67
N VAL A 54 -3.41 3.81 -25.73
CA VAL A 54 -1.96 3.49 -25.62
C VAL A 54 -1.17 4.63 -24.97
N ASP A 55 -1.44 5.87 -25.34
CA ASP A 55 -0.76 7.04 -24.76
C ASP A 55 -1.01 7.18 -23.25
N GLN A 56 -2.21 6.81 -22.80
CA GLN A 56 -2.55 6.81 -21.38
C GLN A 56 -1.75 5.74 -20.63
N ILE A 57 -1.60 4.54 -21.21
CA ILE A 57 -0.77 3.47 -20.63
C ILE A 57 0.68 3.94 -20.50
N SER A 58 1.24 4.53 -21.57
CA SER A 58 2.60 5.06 -21.57
C SER A 58 2.81 6.07 -20.44
N ARG A 59 1.92 7.07 -20.33
CA ARG A 59 1.97 8.09 -19.27
C ARG A 59 1.93 7.48 -17.88
N ILE A 60 0.99 6.57 -17.64
CA ILE A 60 0.80 5.87 -16.36
C ILE A 60 2.07 5.09 -15.96
N VAL A 61 2.70 4.39 -16.90
CA VAL A 61 3.92 3.60 -16.62
C VAL A 61 5.14 4.50 -16.38
N THR A 62 5.22 5.64 -17.07
CA THR A 62 6.31 6.61 -16.88
C THR A 62 6.19 7.45 -15.62
N SER A 63 4.98 7.62 -15.06
CA SER A 63 4.75 8.42 -13.85
C SER A 63 4.93 7.62 -12.54
N ARG A 64 5.44 6.39 -12.62
CA ARG A 64 5.69 5.55 -11.45
C ARG A 64 6.74 6.19 -10.54
N ARG A 65 6.71 5.83 -9.25
CA ARG A 65 7.80 6.15 -8.33
C ARG A 65 8.95 5.16 -8.50
N ASP A 66 10.16 5.57 -8.10
CA ASP A 66 11.35 4.73 -8.21
C ASP A 66 11.29 3.47 -7.34
N ASP A 67 10.50 3.50 -6.25
CA ASP A 67 10.28 2.40 -5.32
C ASP A 67 9.05 1.53 -5.68
N GLU A 68 8.38 1.80 -6.81
CA GLU A 68 7.20 1.07 -7.23
C GLU A 68 7.52 0.03 -8.31
N LYS A 69 7.15 -1.21 -8.04
CA LYS A 69 7.09 -2.25 -9.06
C LYS A 69 5.82 -2.08 -9.89
N VAL A 70 5.95 -2.03 -11.21
CA VAL A 70 4.83 -1.93 -12.14
C VAL A 70 4.65 -3.23 -12.91
N THR A 71 3.42 -3.70 -13.01
CA THR A 71 3.03 -4.86 -13.83
C THR A 71 1.90 -4.46 -14.76
N VAL A 72 2.00 -4.81 -16.04
CA VAL A 72 0.94 -4.57 -17.04
C VAL A 72 0.46 -5.92 -17.56
N ARG A 73 -0.84 -6.17 -17.47
CA ARG A 73 -1.49 -7.39 -17.99
C ARG A 73 -2.55 -7.02 -19.02
N ARG A 74 -2.48 -7.64 -20.20
CA ARG A 74 -3.48 -7.46 -21.28
C ARG A 74 -4.68 -8.38 -21.07
N TYR A 75 -5.88 -7.84 -21.26
CA TYR A 75 -7.15 -8.53 -21.42
C TYR A 75 -7.71 -8.22 -22.82
N ALA A 76 -8.90 -8.75 -23.15
CA ALA A 76 -9.48 -8.62 -24.49
C ALA A 76 -9.61 -7.16 -24.97
N ASP A 77 -10.19 -6.30 -24.14
CA ASP A 77 -10.55 -4.91 -24.46
C ASP A 77 -9.84 -3.86 -23.57
N LYS A 78 -8.99 -4.32 -22.65
CA LYS A 78 -8.38 -3.49 -21.59
C LYS A 78 -7.03 -4.03 -21.15
N PHE A 79 -6.25 -3.18 -20.51
CA PHE A 79 -5.06 -3.53 -19.75
C PHE A 79 -5.35 -3.31 -18.28
N LYS A 80 -4.89 -4.23 -17.41
CA LYS A 80 -4.76 -3.97 -15.99
C LYS A 80 -3.32 -3.56 -15.71
N ILE A 81 -3.16 -2.41 -15.09
CA ILE A 81 -1.86 -1.93 -14.62
C ILE A 81 -1.90 -1.99 -13.10
N THR A 82 -0.89 -2.63 -12.52
CA THR A 82 -0.74 -2.81 -11.08
C THR A 82 0.55 -2.15 -10.62
N PHE A 83 0.45 -1.29 -9.63
CA PHE A 83 1.57 -0.66 -8.93
C PHE A 83 1.70 -1.28 -7.55
N VAL A 84 2.89 -1.74 -7.20
CA VAL A 84 3.17 -2.32 -5.89
C VAL A 84 4.26 -1.52 -5.22
N ARG A 85 3.92 -0.93 -4.07
CA ARG A 85 4.88 -0.25 -3.19
C ARG A 85 5.06 -1.08 -1.92
N CYS A 86 6.30 -1.42 -1.60
CA CYS A 86 6.63 -2.22 -0.44
C CYS A 86 7.11 -1.34 0.72
N ILE A 87 6.59 -1.61 1.92
CA ILE A 87 6.97 -0.97 3.17
C ILE A 87 7.52 -2.08 4.07
N LYS A 88 8.80 -2.01 4.41
CA LYS A 88 9.38 -2.93 5.39
C LYS A 88 9.11 -2.40 6.79
N LEU A 89 8.46 -3.20 7.62
CA LEU A 89 8.23 -2.83 9.01
C LEU A 89 9.55 -3.05 9.78
N GLN A 90 10.04 -2.01 10.44
CA GLN A 90 11.15 -2.13 11.37
C GLN A 90 10.63 -2.75 12.68
N ASN A 91 11.32 -3.76 13.20
CA ASN A 91 11.05 -4.26 14.54
C ASN A 91 11.41 -3.14 15.52
N SER A 92 10.39 -2.60 16.19
CA SER A 92 10.55 -1.70 17.32
C SER A 92 10.88 -2.51 18.57
#